data_AF-A0A7S2ZC60-F1
#
_entry.id   AF-A0A7S2ZC60-F1
#
_cell.length_a   1.000
_cell.length_b   1.000
_cell.length_c   1.000
_cell.angle_alpha   90.00
_cell.angle_beta   90.00
_cell.angle_gamma   90.00
#
_symmetry.space_group_name_H-M   'P 1'
#
loop_
_entity.id
_entity.type
_entity.pdbx_description
1 polymer ?
#
loop_
_entity_poly.entity_id
_entity_poly.type
_entity_poly.pdbx_seq_one_letter_code
_entity_poly.pdbx_strand_id
1 'polypeptide(L)'
;FILDPINLISQLNEQSIGVSGIIGSKNTHINSMTNFIALETAIFQPKVIRQSSQKLNIKNESSIRFERTLNPDVLSDAYHRTLELITELCEANIRAANYVNKMEILQKQINLRLKNLTDILGNSHYNLLDVNKVDSILEKLGFPFTRQQENWVIQIPNHRLSDIEQEIDIIEEIGRIQGFNQFPHILPTSNISVLSFRHRLITHIRSFFIGKGFHELIHYSFQKTTSSFNPANALCIANPLVNEQEVLRDMILPEITSSFFYNIAQGNPPFSSFEIGRVFTHRDGKFLEQESLAGLLSRNSIRSNWSDKKRELNWFEAKGIIESFFSFLGIPITWSR
;
A
#
# COMPACT_ATOMS: atom_id res chain seq x y z
N PHE A 1 -26.16 -4.62 17.29
CA PHE A 1 -24.98 -3.84 16.90
C PHE A 1 -25.12 -2.44 17.45
N ILE A 2 -24.02 -1.81 17.89
CA ILE A 2 -24.02 -0.37 18.16
C ILE A 2 -23.83 0.30 16.81
N LEU A 3 -24.79 1.14 16.42
CA LEU A 3 -24.78 1.83 15.14
C LEU A 3 -24.12 3.20 15.32
N ASP A 4 -23.30 3.56 14.34
CA ASP A 4 -22.71 4.88 14.18
C ASP A 4 -23.55 5.75 13.24
N PRO A 5 -23.43 7.09 13.30
CA PRO A 5 -24.12 8.01 12.39
C PRO A 5 -23.83 7.78 10.90
N ILE A 6 -22.74 7.07 10.58
CA ILE A 6 -22.38 6.71 9.20
C ILE A 6 -23.20 5.51 8.67
N ASN A 7 -23.85 4.74 9.54
CA ASN A 7 -24.60 3.57 9.12
C ASN A 7 -25.94 3.98 8.50
N LEU A 8 -26.14 3.57 7.24
CA LEU A 8 -27.43 3.73 6.56
C LEU A 8 -28.38 2.61 7.01
N ILE A 9 -29.60 2.99 7.41
CA ILE A 9 -30.61 2.07 7.94
C ILE A 9 -31.81 2.09 7.01
N SER A 10 -32.22 0.90 6.54
CA SER A 10 -33.48 0.74 5.81
C SER A 10 -34.61 0.66 6.83
N GLN A 11 -35.69 1.40 6.59
CA GLN A 11 -36.86 1.45 7.46
C GLN A 11 -38.14 1.20 6.68
N LEU A 12 -39.07 0.45 7.26
CA LEU A 12 -40.43 0.24 6.75
C LEU A 12 -41.41 0.63 7.85
N ASN A 13 -42.27 1.63 7.59
CA ASN A 13 -43.20 2.18 8.59
C ASN A 13 -42.52 2.50 9.93
N GLU A 14 -41.41 3.26 9.88
CA GLU A 14 -40.59 3.65 11.03
C GLU A 14 -39.89 2.49 11.78
N GLN A 15 -40.05 1.25 11.32
CA GLN A 15 -39.33 0.10 11.87
C GLN A 15 -38.06 -0.18 11.08
N SER A 16 -36.92 -0.27 11.77
CA SER A 16 -35.64 -0.63 11.16
C SER A 16 -35.64 -2.08 10.69
N ILE A 17 -35.47 -2.28 9.38
CA ILE A 17 -35.49 -3.59 8.74
C ILE A 17 -34.08 -4.13 8.45
N GLY A 18 -33.03 -3.32 8.61
CA GLY A 18 -31.65 -3.75 8.44
C GLY A 18 -30.68 -2.59 8.27
N VAL A 19 -29.38 -2.91 8.25
CA VAL A 19 -28.33 -1.99 7.79
C VAL A 19 -28.25 -2.13 6.27
N SER A 20 -28.56 -1.05 5.57
CA SER A 20 -28.81 -1.05 4.12
C SER A 20 -27.58 -1.54 3.35
N GLY A 21 -27.82 -2.45 2.40
CA GLY A 21 -26.76 -3.06 1.58
C GLY A 21 -25.77 -3.95 2.34
N ILE A 22 -25.99 -4.21 3.64
CA ILE A 22 -25.10 -5.03 4.46
C ILE A 22 -25.88 -6.20 5.07
N ILE A 23 -26.81 -5.96 5.98
CA ILE A 23 -27.46 -7.06 6.71
C ILE A 23 -28.90 -6.72 7.09
N GLY A 24 -29.81 -7.67 6.84
CA GLY A 24 -31.20 -7.58 7.30
C GLY A 24 -31.33 -7.79 8.80
N SER A 25 -32.38 -7.21 9.39
CA SER A 25 -32.75 -7.47 10.77
C SER A 25 -33.30 -8.89 10.93
N LYS A 26 -33.06 -9.52 12.07
CA LYS A 26 -33.59 -10.85 12.38
C LYS A 26 -35.12 -10.89 12.36
N ASN A 27 -35.77 -9.78 12.75
CA ASN A 27 -37.23 -9.70 12.87
C ASN A 27 -37.94 -9.53 11.52
N THR A 28 -37.20 -9.21 10.46
CA THR A 28 -37.73 -8.98 9.11
C THR A 28 -37.23 -10.02 8.11
N HIS A 29 -36.54 -11.06 8.59
CA HIS A 29 -36.03 -12.14 7.76
C HIS A 29 -37.17 -13.07 7.30
N ILE A 30 -37.13 -13.47 6.03
CA ILE A 30 -38.08 -14.43 5.46
C ILE A 30 -37.95 -15.79 6.17
N ASN A 31 -39.07 -16.44 6.45
CA ASN A 31 -39.14 -17.75 7.07
C ASN A 31 -40.27 -18.60 6.46
N SER A 32 -40.46 -19.82 6.96
CA SER A 32 -41.49 -20.76 6.46
C SER A 32 -42.92 -20.27 6.63
N MET A 33 -43.16 -19.22 7.43
CA MET A 33 -44.48 -18.64 7.67
C MET A 33 -44.71 -17.35 6.87
N THR A 34 -43.77 -16.94 6.02
CA THR A 34 -43.86 -15.69 5.27
C THR A 34 -44.87 -15.79 4.13
N ASN A 35 -45.92 -14.97 4.21
CA ASN A 35 -46.98 -14.89 3.18
C ASN A 35 -46.89 -13.62 2.31
N PHE A 36 -46.09 -12.64 2.74
CA PHE A 36 -45.91 -11.36 2.03
C PHE A 36 -44.43 -11.00 2.01
N ILE A 37 -43.95 -10.58 0.84
CA ILE A 37 -42.57 -10.16 0.64
C ILE A 37 -42.59 -8.71 0.17
N ALA A 38 -41.76 -7.88 0.80
CA ALA A 38 -41.41 -6.57 0.27
C ALA A 38 -40.02 -6.68 -0.39
N LEU A 39 -39.93 -6.33 -1.67
CA LEU A 39 -38.68 -6.36 -2.42
C LEU A 39 -38.05 -4.95 -2.45
N GLU A 40 -36.81 -4.85 -1.98
CA GLU A 40 -36.00 -3.62 -2.04
C GLU A 40 -34.91 -3.78 -3.11
N THR A 41 -34.83 -2.83 -4.04
CA THR A 41 -33.72 -2.68 -4.98
C THR A 41 -33.21 -1.25 -4.92
N ALA A 42 -31.96 -1.07 -4.53
CA ALA A 42 -31.37 0.23 -4.28
C ALA A 42 -29.91 0.26 -4.71
N ILE A 43 -29.39 1.47 -4.90
CA ILE A 43 -27.96 1.74 -5.03
C ILE A 43 -27.53 2.60 -3.85
N PHE A 44 -26.52 2.13 -3.13
CA PHE A 44 -25.95 2.85 -1.99
C PHE A 44 -24.60 3.45 -2.36
N GLN A 45 -24.22 4.53 -1.68
CA GLN A 45 -22.91 5.13 -1.87
C GLN A 45 -21.80 4.16 -1.40
N PRO A 46 -20.86 3.75 -2.26
CA PRO A 46 -19.86 2.71 -1.93
C PRO A 46 -19.03 3.03 -0.68
N LYS A 47 -18.67 4.30 -0.50
CA LYS A 47 -17.92 4.78 0.67
C LYS A 47 -18.66 4.53 1.98
N VAL A 48 -19.97 4.78 2.01
CA VAL A 48 -20.80 4.62 3.21
C VAL A 48 -20.94 3.14 3.56
N ILE A 49 -21.13 2.27 2.57
CA ILE A 49 -21.20 0.82 2.76
C ILE A 49 -19.86 0.27 3.26
N ARG A 50 -18.74 0.66 2.63
CA ARG A 50 -17.40 0.24 3.06
C ARG A 50 -17.12 0.61 4.51
N GLN A 51 -17.38 1.86 4.89
CA GLN A 51 -17.17 2.33 6.27
C GLN A 51 -18.07 1.59 7.25
N SER A 52 -19.34 1.39 6.89
CA SER A 52 -20.30 0.66 7.72
C SER A 52 -19.90 -0.80 7.90
N SER A 53 -19.54 -1.50 6.82
CA SER A 53 -19.09 -2.90 6.83
C SER A 53 -17.85 -3.09 7.70
N GLN A 54 -16.86 -2.19 7.57
CA GLN A 54 -15.63 -2.24 8.37
C GLN A 54 -15.89 -2.03 9.86
N LYS A 55 -16.71 -1.03 10.22
CA LYS A 55 -17.03 -0.75 11.62
C LYS A 55 -17.85 -1.85 12.28
N LEU A 56 -18.79 -2.43 11.54
CA LEU A 56 -19.61 -3.54 12.02
C LEU A 56 -18.87 -4.88 11.97
N ASN A 57 -17.73 -4.94 11.29
CA ASN A 57 -16.97 -6.15 10.98
C ASN A 57 -17.82 -7.23 10.28
N ILE A 58 -18.67 -6.80 9.33
CA ILE A 58 -19.55 -7.68 8.55
C ILE A 58 -19.26 -7.48 7.07
N LYS A 59 -18.73 -8.52 6.42
CA LYS A 59 -18.55 -8.56 4.96
C LYS A 59 -19.33 -9.72 4.37
N ASN A 60 -20.19 -9.44 3.40
CA ASN A 60 -20.89 -10.45 2.63
C ASN A 60 -20.96 -10.05 1.15
N GLU A 61 -21.54 -10.90 0.31
CA GLU A 61 -21.60 -10.65 -1.13
C GLU A 61 -22.30 -9.33 -1.48
N SER A 62 -23.35 -8.99 -0.73
CA SER A 62 -24.09 -7.73 -0.90
C SER A 62 -23.18 -6.53 -0.64
N SER A 63 -22.54 -6.48 0.54
CA SER A 63 -21.68 -5.36 0.90
C SER A 63 -20.49 -5.23 -0.05
N ILE A 64 -19.88 -6.34 -0.48
CA ILE A 64 -18.78 -6.36 -1.44
C ILE A 64 -19.21 -5.79 -2.79
N ARG A 65 -20.40 -6.12 -3.28
CA ARG A 65 -20.93 -5.59 -4.54
C ARG A 65 -21.22 -4.09 -4.43
N PHE A 66 -21.85 -3.65 -3.36
CA PHE A 66 -22.11 -2.22 -3.12
C PHE A 66 -20.84 -1.39 -2.91
N GLU A 67 -19.77 -1.98 -2.35
CA GLU A 67 -18.45 -1.33 -2.22
C GLU A 67 -17.76 -1.06 -3.57
N ARG A 68 -18.14 -1.77 -4.63
CA ARG A 68 -17.50 -1.71 -5.96
C ARG A 68 -18.26 -0.88 -7.01
N THR A 69 -19.27 -0.14 -6.59
CA THR A 69 -20.22 0.58 -7.46
C THR A 69 -21.06 -0.38 -8.30
N LEU A 70 -22.38 -0.20 -8.27
CA LEU A 70 -23.30 -0.97 -9.10
C LEU A 70 -23.64 -0.20 -10.36
N ASN A 71 -23.75 -0.92 -11.48
CA ASN A 71 -24.27 -0.35 -12.73
C ASN A 71 -25.76 -0.01 -12.56
N PRO A 72 -26.16 1.27 -12.67
CA PRO A 72 -27.56 1.67 -12.58
C PRO A 72 -28.45 1.06 -13.66
N ASP A 73 -27.92 0.81 -14.87
CA ASP A 73 -28.72 0.33 -16.00
C ASP A 73 -29.32 -1.05 -15.74
N VAL A 74 -28.62 -1.89 -14.98
CA VAL A 74 -29.05 -3.26 -14.70
C VAL A 74 -30.01 -3.32 -13.51
N LEU A 75 -30.20 -2.22 -12.77
CA LEU A 75 -31.05 -2.23 -11.57
C LEU A 75 -32.52 -2.54 -11.93
N SER A 76 -33.02 -1.94 -13.02
CA SER A 76 -34.38 -2.17 -13.50
C SER A 76 -34.56 -3.61 -13.97
N ASP A 77 -33.64 -4.12 -14.77
CA ASP A 77 -33.68 -5.50 -15.26
C ASP A 77 -33.58 -6.52 -14.12
N ALA A 78 -32.69 -6.28 -13.16
CA ALA A 78 -32.56 -7.12 -11.97
C ALA A 78 -33.85 -7.12 -11.13
N TYR A 79 -34.50 -5.97 -10.98
CA TYR A 79 -35.78 -5.84 -10.29
C TYR A 79 -36.87 -6.67 -10.99
N HIS A 80 -37.08 -6.46 -12.30
CA HIS A 80 -38.08 -7.18 -13.07
C HIS A 80 -37.81 -8.68 -13.10
N ARG A 81 -36.55 -9.10 -13.31
CA ARG A 81 -36.17 -10.51 -13.30
C ARG A 81 -36.41 -11.16 -11.94
N THR A 82 -36.18 -10.44 -10.84
CA THR A 82 -36.45 -10.94 -9.50
C THR A 82 -37.95 -11.12 -9.27
N LEU A 83 -38.78 -10.17 -9.73
CA LEU A 83 -40.23 -10.31 -9.66
C LEU A 83 -40.73 -11.51 -10.47
N GLU A 84 -40.27 -11.67 -11.72
CA GLU A 84 -40.61 -12.83 -12.56
C GLU A 84 -40.33 -14.14 -11.83
N LEU A 85 -39.12 -14.30 -11.31
CA LEU A 85 -38.70 -15.51 -10.59
C LEU A 85 -39.55 -15.76 -9.34
N ILE A 86 -39.89 -14.72 -8.57
CA ILE A 86 -40.77 -14.87 -7.39
C ILE A 86 -42.18 -15.28 -7.83
N THR A 87 -42.72 -14.68 -8.89
CA THR A 87 -44.06 -15.02 -9.38
C THR A 87 -44.13 -16.45 -9.94
N GLU A 88 -43.09 -16.89 -10.65
CA GLU A 88 -43.02 -18.21 -11.28
C GLU A 88 -42.77 -19.32 -10.25
N LEU A 89 -41.82 -19.11 -9.34
CA LEU A 89 -41.39 -20.16 -8.41
C LEU A 89 -42.26 -20.26 -7.15
N CYS A 90 -42.89 -19.15 -6.73
CA CYS A 90 -43.68 -19.09 -5.50
C CYS A 90 -45.18 -18.92 -5.74
N GLU A 91 -45.63 -18.90 -7.01
CA GLU A 91 -47.02 -18.63 -7.40
C GLU A 91 -47.56 -17.33 -6.76
N ALA A 92 -46.68 -16.35 -6.57
CA ALA A 92 -46.99 -15.11 -5.87
C ALA A 92 -47.68 -14.09 -6.78
N ASN A 93 -48.51 -13.22 -6.20
CA ASN A 93 -49.16 -12.10 -6.91
C ASN A 93 -48.54 -10.76 -6.52
N ILE A 94 -48.22 -9.93 -7.51
CA ILE A 94 -47.70 -8.57 -7.29
C ILE A 94 -48.86 -7.65 -6.87
N ARG A 95 -48.80 -7.12 -5.64
CA ARG A 95 -49.85 -6.21 -5.11
C ARG A 95 -49.60 -4.74 -5.42
N ALA A 96 -48.34 -4.31 -5.37
CA ALA A 96 -47.94 -2.95 -5.62
C ALA A 96 -46.48 -2.93 -6.08
N ALA A 97 -46.15 -2.00 -6.98
CA ALA A 97 -44.79 -1.71 -7.39
C ALA A 97 -44.62 -0.20 -7.40
N ASN A 98 -43.62 0.29 -6.67
CA ASN A 98 -43.25 1.70 -6.66
C ASN A 98 -41.81 1.81 -7.16
N TYR A 99 -41.63 2.63 -8.19
CA TYR A 99 -40.32 2.94 -8.74
C TYR A 99 -39.99 4.41 -8.47
N VAL A 100 -39.01 4.66 -7.60
CA VAL A 100 -38.49 6.00 -7.35
C VAL A 100 -37.21 6.16 -8.16
N ASN A 101 -37.31 6.61 -9.41
CA ASN A 101 -36.14 6.91 -10.22
C ASN A 101 -35.62 8.31 -9.89
N LYS A 102 -34.37 8.43 -9.46
CA LYS A 102 -33.77 9.74 -9.20
C LYS A 102 -32.27 9.83 -9.52
N MET A 103 -31.80 9.06 -10.49
CA MET A 103 -30.46 9.26 -11.05
C MET A 103 -30.55 9.84 -12.45
N GLU A 104 -30.34 11.15 -12.57
CA GLU A 104 -29.90 11.75 -13.82
C GLU A 104 -28.45 11.31 -14.04
N ILE A 105 -28.27 10.27 -14.86
CA ILE A 105 -26.94 9.86 -15.26
C ILE A 105 -26.53 10.79 -16.39
N LEU A 106 -25.70 11.79 -16.08
CA LEU A 106 -25.10 12.65 -17.09
C LEU A 106 -24.21 11.79 -17.98
N GLN A 107 -24.49 11.78 -19.28
CA GLN A 107 -23.66 11.08 -20.26
C GLN A 107 -22.25 11.68 -20.24
N LYS A 108 -21.29 10.91 -19.73
CA LYS A 108 -19.89 11.32 -19.69
C LYS A 108 -19.25 11.10 -21.06
N GLN A 109 -18.58 12.13 -21.55
CA GLN A 109 -17.78 12.07 -22.77
C GLN A 109 -16.31 12.31 -22.45
N ILE A 110 -15.44 11.53 -23.08
CA ILE A 110 -13.99 11.68 -22.96
C ILE A 110 -13.43 11.83 -24.36
N ASN A 111 -12.55 12.82 -24.53
CA ASN A 111 -11.84 13.04 -25.78
C ASN A 111 -10.48 12.33 -25.75
N LEU A 112 -10.31 11.33 -26.62
CA LEU A 112 -9.05 10.61 -26.81
C LEU A 112 -8.29 11.22 -27.98
N ARG A 113 -7.12 11.79 -27.73
CA ARG A 113 -6.26 12.36 -28.78
C ARG A 113 -5.28 11.32 -29.28
N LEU A 114 -5.15 11.23 -30.61
CA LEU A 114 -4.19 10.32 -31.24
C LEU A 114 -2.77 10.54 -30.72
N LYS A 115 -2.35 11.80 -30.58
CA LYS A 115 -1.04 12.17 -30.06
C LYS A 115 -0.79 11.61 -28.65
N ASN A 116 -1.76 11.74 -27.74
CA ASN A 116 -1.59 11.26 -26.37
C ASN A 116 -1.52 9.73 -26.32
N LEU A 117 -2.37 9.06 -27.10
CA LEU A 117 -2.32 7.61 -27.26
C LEU A 117 -0.93 7.16 -27.73
N THR A 118 -0.35 7.84 -28.73
CA THR A 118 0.97 7.49 -29.26
C THR A 118 2.11 7.80 -28.31
N ASP A 119 2.04 8.92 -27.60
CA ASP A 119 3.07 9.37 -26.66
C ASP A 119 3.12 8.47 -25.41
N ILE A 120 1.94 8.06 -24.91
CA ILE A 120 1.85 7.21 -23.70
C ILE A 120 2.19 5.75 -24.01
N LEU A 121 1.67 5.18 -25.11
CA LEU A 121 1.91 3.78 -25.44
C LEU A 121 3.20 3.56 -26.26
N GLY A 122 3.91 4.62 -26.64
CA GLY A 122 5.17 4.54 -27.40
C GLY A 122 4.98 4.06 -28.85
N ASN A 123 3.81 4.30 -29.43
CA ASN A 123 3.41 3.77 -30.74
C ASN A 123 3.95 4.58 -31.94
N SER A 124 4.40 5.82 -31.74
CA SER A 124 4.75 6.75 -32.83
C SER A 124 5.81 6.22 -33.81
N HIS A 125 6.67 5.29 -33.38
CA HIS A 125 7.73 4.71 -34.21
C HIS A 125 7.46 3.29 -34.73
N TYR A 126 6.42 2.60 -34.24
CA TYR A 126 6.23 1.16 -34.47
C TYR A 126 4.90 0.79 -35.16
N ASN A 127 4.02 1.77 -35.44
CA ASN A 127 2.72 1.56 -36.13
C ASN A 127 1.89 0.40 -35.56
N LEU A 128 1.99 0.15 -34.24
CA LEU A 128 1.26 -0.88 -33.50
C LEU A 128 -0.23 -0.58 -33.37
N LEU A 129 -0.62 0.69 -33.32
CA LEU A 129 -2.00 1.16 -33.29
C LEU A 129 -2.22 2.17 -34.42
N ASP A 130 -2.79 1.69 -35.53
CA ASP A 130 -3.38 2.60 -36.51
C ASP A 130 -4.81 3.01 -36.08
N VAL A 131 -5.36 4.01 -36.76
CA VAL A 131 -6.66 4.59 -36.40
C VAL A 131 -7.79 3.55 -36.49
N ASN A 132 -7.74 2.64 -37.47
CA ASN A 132 -8.75 1.60 -37.67
C ASN A 132 -8.70 0.52 -36.58
N LYS A 133 -7.51 0.22 -36.07
CA LYS A 133 -7.34 -0.71 -34.96
C LYS A 133 -7.84 -0.13 -33.65
N VAL A 134 -7.65 1.18 -33.43
CA VAL A 134 -8.26 1.89 -32.30
C VAL A 134 -9.78 1.83 -32.39
N ASP A 135 -10.36 2.12 -33.57
CA ASP A 135 -11.81 2.00 -33.82
C ASP A 135 -12.31 0.59 -33.44
N SER A 136 -11.66 -0.47 -33.94
CA SER A 136 -12.03 -1.86 -33.64
C SER A 136 -11.94 -2.22 -32.16
N ILE A 137 -10.96 -1.66 -31.43
CA ILE A 137 -10.81 -1.90 -30.00
C ILE A 137 -11.93 -1.21 -29.23
N LEU A 138 -12.24 0.05 -29.54
CA LEU A 138 -13.33 0.79 -28.91
C LEU A 138 -14.69 0.13 -29.15
N GLU A 139 -14.93 -0.40 -30.37
CA GLU A 139 -16.11 -1.20 -30.69
C GLU A 139 -16.20 -2.47 -29.84
N LYS A 140 -15.10 -3.24 -29.72
CA LYS A 140 -15.07 -4.47 -28.89
C LYS A 140 -15.28 -4.19 -27.41
N LEU A 141 -14.82 -3.03 -26.92
CA LEU A 141 -15.07 -2.56 -25.56
C LEU A 141 -16.50 -2.07 -25.35
N GLY A 142 -17.28 -1.90 -26.43
CA GLY A 142 -18.64 -1.38 -26.36
C GLY A 142 -18.68 0.10 -26.00
N PHE A 143 -17.66 0.88 -26.40
CA PHE A 143 -17.60 2.32 -26.20
C PHE A 143 -18.14 3.01 -27.45
N PRO A 144 -19.33 3.64 -27.43
CA PRO A 144 -19.78 4.44 -28.56
C PRO A 144 -18.85 5.63 -28.75
N PHE A 145 -18.44 5.90 -29.98
CA PHE A 145 -17.55 7.03 -30.27
C PHE A 145 -17.90 7.71 -31.58
N THR A 146 -17.53 8.99 -31.67
CA THR A 146 -17.48 9.74 -32.93
C THR A 146 -16.03 10.03 -33.26
N ARG A 147 -15.57 9.51 -34.40
CA ARG A 147 -14.23 9.76 -34.92
C ARG A 147 -14.14 11.15 -35.56
N GLN A 148 -13.10 11.90 -35.21
CA GLN A 148 -12.71 13.14 -35.87
C GLN A 148 -11.33 12.97 -36.53
N GLN A 149 -10.74 14.05 -37.05
CA GLN A 149 -9.45 13.99 -37.76
C GLN A 149 -8.30 13.50 -36.87
N GLU A 150 -8.18 14.02 -35.65
CA GLU A 150 -7.04 13.74 -34.75
C GLU A 150 -7.46 13.17 -33.38
N ASN A 151 -8.75 12.86 -33.20
CA ASN A 151 -9.28 12.41 -31.92
C ASN A 151 -10.55 11.55 -32.06
N TRP A 152 -10.97 10.99 -30.92
CA TRP A 152 -12.23 10.29 -30.73
C TRP A 152 -13.00 10.92 -29.58
N VAL A 153 -14.25 11.29 -29.83
CA VAL A 153 -15.19 11.67 -28.77
C VAL A 153 -15.93 10.42 -28.34
N ILE A 154 -15.58 9.89 -27.17
CA ILE A 154 -16.04 8.60 -26.67
C ILE A 154 -17.09 8.82 -25.59
N GLN A 155 -18.25 8.22 -25.75
CA GLN A 155 -19.30 8.17 -24.73
C GLN A 155 -19.01 7.00 -23.79
N ILE A 156 -18.92 7.28 -22.49
CA ILE A 156 -18.61 6.26 -21.50
C ILE A 156 -19.91 5.54 -21.11
N PRO A 157 -20.00 4.21 -21.28
CA PRO A 157 -21.16 3.44 -20.83
C PRO A 157 -21.36 3.58 -19.31
N ASN A 158 -22.61 3.55 -18.83
CA ASN A 158 -22.91 3.79 -17.41
C ASN A 158 -22.23 2.78 -16.49
N HIS A 159 -22.09 1.53 -16.94
CA HIS A 159 -21.40 0.46 -16.22
C HIS A 159 -19.88 0.66 -16.08
N ARG A 160 -19.28 1.61 -16.80
CA ARG A 160 -17.86 1.98 -16.73
C ARG A 160 -17.62 3.38 -16.17
N LEU A 161 -18.66 4.09 -15.71
CA LEU A 161 -18.52 5.46 -15.19
C LEU A 161 -17.67 5.54 -13.92
N SER A 162 -17.53 4.44 -13.18
CA SER A 162 -16.75 4.38 -11.94
C SER A 162 -15.25 4.20 -12.13
N ASP A 163 -14.83 3.70 -13.29
CA ASP A 163 -13.44 3.34 -13.57
C ASP A 163 -12.85 4.05 -14.79
N ILE A 164 -13.68 4.51 -15.73
CA ILE A 164 -13.24 5.30 -16.89
C ILE A 164 -13.58 6.76 -16.65
N GLU A 165 -12.61 7.51 -16.10
CA GLU A 165 -12.81 8.88 -15.71
C GLU A 165 -12.11 9.92 -16.59
N GLN A 166 -10.98 9.54 -17.19
CA GLN A 166 -10.06 10.40 -17.89
C GLN A 166 -9.58 9.74 -19.19
N GLU A 167 -8.94 10.54 -20.05
CA GLU A 167 -8.34 10.06 -21.30
C GLU A 167 -7.35 8.90 -21.08
N ILE A 168 -6.57 8.94 -19.99
CA ILE A 168 -5.60 7.89 -19.67
C ILE A 168 -6.23 6.52 -19.41
N ASP A 169 -7.46 6.48 -18.88
CA ASP A 169 -8.14 5.22 -18.58
C ASP A 169 -8.56 4.51 -19.88
N ILE A 170 -8.92 5.29 -20.92
CA ILE A 170 -9.18 4.75 -22.25
C ILE A 170 -7.88 4.27 -22.91
N ILE A 171 -6.79 5.00 -22.72
CA ILE A 171 -5.46 4.61 -23.24
C ILE A 171 -5.02 3.29 -22.59
N GLU A 172 -5.27 3.10 -21.30
CA GLU A 172 -5.04 1.84 -20.59
C GLU A 172 -5.88 0.71 -21.20
N GLU A 173 -7.18 0.92 -21.40
CA GLU A 173 -8.06 -0.10 -21.99
C GLU A 173 -7.61 -0.50 -23.41
N ILE A 174 -7.17 0.48 -24.22
CA ILE A 174 -6.61 0.22 -25.54
C ILE A 174 -5.32 -0.60 -25.42
N GLY A 175 -4.41 -0.20 -24.53
CA GLY A 175 -3.17 -0.93 -24.25
C GLY A 175 -3.42 -2.36 -23.76
N ARG A 176 -4.42 -2.55 -22.91
CA ARG A 176 -4.83 -3.84 -22.34
C ARG A 176 -5.39 -4.78 -23.40
N ILE A 177 -6.28 -4.30 -24.27
CA ILE A 177 -6.84 -5.11 -25.37
C ILE A 177 -5.79 -5.40 -26.45
N GLN A 178 -4.92 -4.43 -26.75
CA GLN A 178 -3.80 -4.63 -27.64
C GLN A 178 -2.78 -5.63 -27.07
N GLY A 179 -2.65 -5.68 -25.75
CA GLY A 179 -1.73 -6.52 -25.02
C GLY A 179 -0.40 -5.80 -24.77
N PHE A 180 -0.08 -5.55 -23.50
CA PHE A 180 1.11 -4.78 -23.13
C PHE A 180 2.43 -5.34 -23.66
N ASN A 181 2.51 -6.65 -23.87
CA ASN A 181 3.70 -7.32 -24.40
C ASN A 181 4.02 -6.97 -25.86
N GLN A 182 3.09 -6.33 -26.58
CA GLN A 182 3.28 -5.93 -27.97
C GLN A 182 3.98 -4.56 -28.10
N PHE A 183 4.07 -3.79 -27.02
CA PHE A 183 4.72 -2.48 -27.03
C PHE A 183 6.24 -2.61 -26.83
N PRO A 184 7.04 -1.74 -27.46
CA PRO A 184 8.49 -1.79 -27.38
C PRO A 184 8.99 -1.47 -25.96
N HIS A 185 10.03 -2.17 -25.53
CA HIS A 185 10.75 -1.83 -24.30
C HIS A 185 11.75 -0.71 -24.58
N ILE A 186 11.31 0.54 -24.48
CA ILE A 186 12.16 1.71 -24.69
C ILE A 186 12.68 2.20 -23.34
N LEU A 187 14.01 2.27 -23.19
CA LEU A 187 14.61 2.91 -22.02
C LEU A 187 14.51 4.43 -22.16
N PRO A 188 14.08 5.15 -21.10
CA PRO A 188 14.07 6.60 -21.13
C PRO A 188 15.50 7.13 -21.27
N THR A 189 15.70 8.14 -22.11
CA THR A 189 16.98 8.86 -22.18
C THR A 189 17.13 9.72 -20.92
N SER A 190 17.95 9.27 -19.97
CA SER A 190 18.26 10.03 -18.76
C SER A 190 19.71 10.52 -18.77
N ASN A 191 19.96 11.70 -18.21
CA ASN A 191 21.31 12.13 -17.90
C ASN A 191 21.90 11.23 -16.81
N ILE A 192 23.14 10.79 -16.98
CA ILE A 192 23.87 9.99 -15.99
C ILE A 192 24.04 10.85 -14.73
N SER A 193 23.43 10.43 -13.62
CA SER A 193 23.61 11.08 -12.32
C SER A 193 24.77 10.44 -11.56
N VAL A 194 25.60 11.27 -10.93
CA VAL A 194 26.65 10.81 -10.02
C VAL A 194 26.03 10.56 -8.64
N LEU A 195 26.43 9.48 -7.96
CA LEU A 195 26.01 9.22 -6.58
C LEU A 195 26.26 10.43 -5.69
N SER A 196 25.33 10.75 -4.79
CA SER A 196 25.51 11.84 -3.84
C SER A 196 26.76 11.62 -2.96
N PHE A 197 27.36 12.72 -2.47
CA PHE A 197 28.48 12.63 -1.53
C PHE A 197 28.14 11.73 -0.34
N ARG A 198 26.92 11.85 0.20
CA ARG A 198 26.38 11.03 1.28
C ARG A 198 26.44 9.52 0.95
N HIS A 199 25.95 9.11 -0.22
CA HIS A 199 25.98 7.69 -0.61
C HIS A 199 27.40 7.16 -0.77
N ARG A 200 28.29 7.98 -1.34
CA ARG A 200 29.71 7.61 -1.43
C ARG A 200 30.29 7.44 -0.03
N LEU A 201 30.09 8.40 0.87
CA LEU A 201 30.59 8.33 2.25
C LEU A 201 30.14 7.06 2.97
N ILE A 202 28.84 6.73 2.95
CA ILE A 202 28.31 5.51 3.57
C ILE A 202 28.96 4.25 2.97
N THR A 203 29.12 4.21 1.65
CA THR A 203 29.77 3.08 0.96
C THR A 203 31.24 2.93 1.38
N HIS A 204 31.96 4.05 1.55
CA HIS A 204 33.34 4.05 2.01
C HIS A 204 33.43 3.58 3.47
N ILE A 205 32.53 4.04 4.35
CA ILE A 205 32.44 3.60 5.75
C ILE A 205 32.21 2.08 5.82
N ARG A 206 31.25 1.55 5.06
CA ARG A 206 31.00 0.11 4.98
C ARG A 206 32.25 -0.66 4.54
N SER A 207 32.87 -0.22 3.46
CA SER A 207 34.09 -0.85 2.91
C SER A 207 35.22 -0.89 3.93
N PHE A 208 35.38 0.18 4.73
CA PHE A 208 36.36 0.23 5.80
C PHE A 208 36.09 -0.83 6.88
N PHE A 209 34.89 -0.88 7.45
CA PHE A 209 34.59 -1.82 8.54
C PHE A 209 34.60 -3.27 8.09
N ILE A 210 34.06 -3.56 6.91
CA ILE A 210 34.13 -4.89 6.29
C ILE A 210 35.61 -5.29 6.07
N GLY A 211 36.43 -4.37 5.55
CA GLY A 211 37.86 -4.59 5.37
C GLY A 211 38.63 -4.82 6.69
N LYS A 212 38.09 -4.36 7.82
CA LYS A 212 38.61 -4.63 9.18
C LYS A 212 38.01 -5.88 9.83
N GLY A 213 37.21 -6.66 9.11
CA GLY A 213 36.62 -7.91 9.60
C GLY A 213 35.39 -7.73 10.48
N PHE A 214 34.71 -6.59 10.39
CA PHE A 214 33.42 -6.41 11.06
C PHE A 214 32.28 -6.96 10.23
N HIS A 215 31.22 -7.40 10.91
CA HIS A 215 29.95 -7.76 10.32
C HIS A 215 28.98 -6.57 10.32
N GLU A 216 28.39 -6.23 9.18
CA GLU A 216 27.30 -5.26 9.13
C GLU A 216 26.02 -5.89 9.67
N LEU A 217 25.38 -5.25 10.64
CA LEU A 217 24.09 -5.64 11.20
C LEU A 217 23.00 -4.66 10.72
N ILE A 218 21.77 -5.15 10.63
CA ILE A 218 20.59 -4.36 10.32
C ILE A 218 19.50 -4.78 11.31
N HIS A 219 19.09 -3.87 12.17
CA HIS A 219 18.02 -4.10 13.13
C HIS A 219 16.75 -3.34 12.76
N TYR A 220 15.63 -3.73 13.38
CA TYR A 220 14.40 -2.95 13.28
C TYR A 220 14.62 -1.56 13.89
N SER A 221 14.01 -0.54 13.30
CA SER A 221 14.01 0.81 13.89
C SER A 221 13.06 0.92 15.09
N PHE A 222 12.37 -0.16 15.44
CA PHE A 222 11.38 -0.21 16.51
C PHE A 222 11.92 -1.03 17.67
N GLN A 223 11.68 -0.54 18.88
CA GLN A 223 12.11 -1.20 20.09
C GLN A 223 11.06 -1.06 21.19
N LYS A 224 11.29 -1.80 22.27
CA LYS A 224 10.50 -1.71 23.48
C LYS A 224 10.95 -0.53 24.31
N THR A 225 10.02 0.15 24.97
CA THR A 225 10.36 1.16 25.97
C THR A 225 11.10 0.50 27.14
N THR A 226 12.34 0.88 27.39
CA THR A 226 13.14 0.40 28.54
C THR A 226 13.17 1.44 29.66
N SER A 227 13.57 1.06 30.87
CA SER A 227 13.67 1.99 32.01
C SER A 227 14.71 3.10 31.82
N SER A 228 15.62 2.96 30.85
CA SER A 228 16.61 3.98 30.48
C SER A 228 16.08 5.00 29.47
N PHE A 229 14.87 4.81 28.93
CA PHE A 229 14.24 5.78 28.04
C PHE A 229 13.72 6.98 28.84
N ASN A 230 14.02 8.19 28.37
CA ASN A 230 13.27 9.35 28.83
C ASN A 230 11.92 9.36 28.08
N PRO A 231 10.78 9.14 28.75
CA PRO A 231 9.47 9.07 28.09
C PRO A 231 9.13 10.34 27.31
N ALA A 232 9.64 11.50 27.76
CA ALA A 232 9.41 12.79 27.10
C ALA A 232 10.08 12.90 25.72
N ASN A 233 11.07 12.05 25.44
CA ASN A 233 11.81 12.04 24.18
C ASN A 233 11.47 10.82 23.30
N ALA A 234 10.60 9.92 23.78
CA ALA A 234 10.22 8.71 23.08
C ALA A 234 9.23 8.99 21.95
N LEU A 235 9.46 8.34 20.81
CA LEU A 235 8.59 8.41 19.64
C LEU A 235 7.72 7.16 19.56
N CYS A 236 6.54 7.21 20.17
CA CYS A 236 5.61 6.08 20.24
C CYS A 236 4.85 5.86 18.93
N ILE A 237 4.64 4.59 18.58
CA ILE A 237 3.76 4.18 17.48
C ILE A 237 2.33 4.16 18.00
N ALA A 238 1.38 4.73 17.25
CA ALA A 238 -0.03 4.77 17.66
C ALA A 238 -0.70 3.38 17.65
N ASN A 239 -0.26 2.50 16.75
CA ASN A 239 -0.81 1.16 16.52
C ASN A 239 0.32 0.12 16.34
N PRO A 240 1.11 -0.15 17.39
CA PRO A 240 2.18 -1.13 17.30
C PRO A 240 1.59 -2.53 17.03
N LEU A 241 2.28 -3.31 16.18
CA LEU A 241 1.87 -4.69 15.88
C LEU A 241 2.14 -5.63 17.06
N VAL A 242 3.21 -5.35 17.82
CA VAL A 242 3.63 -6.08 19.03
C VAL A 242 4.23 -5.10 20.05
N ASN A 243 4.20 -5.45 21.33
CA ASN A 243 4.69 -4.60 22.43
C ASN A 243 6.21 -4.36 22.37
N GLU A 244 6.95 -5.25 21.73
CA GLU A 244 8.39 -5.09 21.50
C GLU A 244 8.73 -3.99 20.48
N GLN A 245 7.72 -3.42 19.81
CA GLN A 245 7.85 -2.43 18.74
C GLN A 245 7.02 -1.18 19.04
N GLU A 246 6.97 -0.75 20.30
CA GLU A 246 6.16 0.38 20.75
C GLU A 246 6.74 1.76 20.39
N VAL A 247 8.08 1.88 20.32
CA VAL A 247 8.76 3.15 20.10
C VAL A 247 9.83 3.06 19.01
N LEU A 248 10.13 4.18 18.37
CA LEU A 248 11.31 4.30 17.50
C LEU A 248 12.60 4.36 18.31
N ARG A 249 13.66 3.74 17.79
CA ARG A 249 14.98 3.72 18.45
C ARG A 249 15.65 5.09 18.45
N ASP A 250 16.21 5.48 19.59
CA ASP A 250 17.01 6.70 19.78
C ASP A 250 18.53 6.42 19.71
N MET A 251 18.92 5.15 19.79
CA MET A 251 20.29 4.66 19.71
C MET A 251 20.34 3.30 19.02
N ILE A 252 21.43 3.04 18.29
CA ILE A 252 21.66 1.75 17.61
C ILE A 252 22.33 0.72 18.55
N LEU A 253 23.14 1.20 19.49
CA LEU A 253 23.99 0.36 20.33
C LEU A 253 23.24 -0.74 21.12
N PRO A 254 22.06 -0.49 21.72
CA PRO A 254 21.33 -1.53 22.46
C PRO A 254 21.03 -2.79 21.63
N GLU A 255 20.65 -2.60 20.36
CA GLU A 255 20.31 -3.70 19.45
C GLU A 255 21.56 -4.48 19.03
N ILE A 256 22.65 -3.78 18.71
CA ILE A 256 23.96 -4.41 18.45
C ILE A 256 24.39 -5.27 19.65
N THR A 257 24.28 -4.74 20.86
CA THR A 257 24.68 -5.50 22.07
C THR A 257 23.79 -6.71 22.29
N SER A 258 22.48 -6.58 22.08
CA SER A 258 21.52 -7.68 22.22
C SER A 258 21.82 -8.80 21.23
N SER A 259 22.11 -8.46 19.96
CA SER A 259 22.50 -9.40 18.91
C SER A 259 23.83 -10.10 19.22
N PHE A 260 24.80 -9.37 19.78
CA PHE A 260 26.07 -9.95 20.22
C PHE A 260 25.86 -11.01 21.32
N PHE A 261 25.09 -10.68 22.37
CA PHE A 261 24.81 -11.64 23.45
C PHE A 261 23.95 -12.81 22.98
N TYR A 262 22.98 -12.56 22.11
CA TYR A 262 22.17 -13.61 21.51
C TYR A 262 23.06 -14.61 20.74
N ASN A 263 23.99 -14.11 19.92
CA ASN A 263 24.92 -14.95 19.19
C ASN A 263 25.81 -15.80 20.11
N ILE A 264 26.34 -15.23 21.19
CA ILE A 264 27.12 -15.98 22.20
C ILE A 264 26.25 -17.06 22.86
N ALA A 265 24.99 -16.74 23.18
CA ALA A 265 24.06 -17.69 23.79
C ALA A 265 23.73 -18.88 22.86
N GLN A 266 23.88 -18.73 21.54
CA GLN A 266 23.78 -19.81 20.56
C GLN A 266 25.07 -20.66 20.44
N GLY A 267 26.12 -20.36 21.22
CA GLY A 267 27.40 -21.06 21.16
C GLY A 267 28.32 -20.62 20.01
N ASN A 268 27.95 -19.57 19.29
CA ASN A 268 28.79 -19.01 18.22
C ASN A 268 29.96 -18.22 18.80
N PRO A 269 31.10 -18.14 18.09
CA PRO A 269 32.21 -17.29 18.51
C PRO A 269 31.78 -15.83 18.53
N PRO A 270 32.42 -15.01 19.39
CA PRO A 270 32.10 -13.60 19.44
C PRO A 270 32.60 -12.92 18.14
N PHE A 271 31.99 -11.80 17.77
CA PHE A 271 32.24 -11.12 16.50
C PHE A 271 32.20 -9.60 16.65
N SER A 272 33.02 -8.90 15.87
CA SER A 272 32.94 -7.44 15.78
C SER A 272 31.87 -7.05 14.77
N SER A 273 31.11 -6.02 15.06
CA SER A 273 29.97 -5.63 14.25
C SER A 273 29.77 -4.13 14.20
N PHE A 274 29.09 -3.67 13.16
CA PHE A 274 28.70 -2.27 13.02
C PHE A 274 27.33 -2.17 12.35
N GLU A 275 26.66 -1.05 12.53
CA GLU A 275 25.44 -0.71 11.82
C GLU A 275 25.44 0.78 11.49
N ILE A 276 24.97 1.09 10.28
CA ILE A 276 24.66 2.44 9.84
C ILE A 276 23.14 2.52 9.73
N GLY A 277 22.52 3.30 10.60
CA GLY A 277 21.07 3.32 10.75
C GLY A 277 20.55 4.68 11.18
N ARG A 278 19.23 4.84 11.09
CA ARG A 278 18.55 6.04 11.59
C ARG A 278 18.20 5.88 13.06
N VAL A 279 18.39 6.96 13.80
CA VAL A 279 17.89 7.14 15.16
C VAL A 279 16.95 8.33 15.20
N PHE A 280 15.97 8.25 16.09
CA PHE A 280 14.87 9.18 16.18
C PHE A 280 14.87 9.80 17.58
N THR A 281 15.00 11.12 17.64
CA THR A 281 15.00 11.85 18.91
C THR A 281 14.01 12.99 18.85
N HIS A 282 13.47 13.36 20.00
CA HIS A 282 12.66 14.56 20.17
C HIS A 282 13.46 15.58 20.97
N ARG A 283 13.72 16.76 20.39
CA ARG A 283 14.42 17.88 21.04
C ARG A 283 13.73 19.19 20.67
N ASP A 284 13.53 20.06 21.66
CA ASP A 284 12.95 21.40 21.49
C ASP A 284 11.59 21.41 20.73
N GLY A 285 10.74 20.41 21.00
CA GLY A 285 9.44 20.28 20.35
C GLY A 285 9.50 19.80 18.88
N LYS A 286 10.67 19.36 18.41
CA LYS A 286 10.88 18.86 17.05
C LYS A 286 11.36 17.42 17.05
N PHE A 287 10.83 16.63 16.12
CA PHE A 287 11.34 15.31 15.83
C PHE A 287 12.55 15.42 14.89
N LEU A 288 13.63 14.77 15.28
CA LEU A 288 14.88 14.74 14.56
C LEU A 288 15.19 13.31 14.15
N GLU A 289 15.47 13.15 12.86
CA GLU A 289 15.97 11.91 12.30
C GLU A 289 17.44 12.09 11.94
N GLN A 290 18.30 11.23 12.50
CA GLN A 290 19.75 11.32 12.30
C GLN A 290 20.29 9.97 11.85
N GLU A 291 21.15 9.98 10.84
CA GLU A 291 21.98 8.81 10.56
C GLU A 291 23.08 8.71 11.61
N SER A 292 23.22 7.52 12.15
CA SER A 292 24.21 7.19 13.15
C SER A 292 24.97 5.94 12.71
N LEU A 293 26.24 5.91 13.07
CA LEU A 293 27.11 4.75 12.95
C LEU A 293 27.39 4.27 14.38
N ALA A 294 27.05 3.03 14.67
CA ALA A 294 27.44 2.38 15.91
C ALA A 294 28.21 1.09 15.60
N GLY A 295 29.09 0.70 16.50
CA GLY A 295 29.86 -0.52 16.37
C GLY A 295 30.21 -1.14 17.71
N LEU A 296 30.38 -2.46 17.69
CA LEU A 296 30.84 -3.28 18.78
C LEU A 296 32.12 -3.98 18.35
N LEU A 297 33.17 -3.77 19.13
CA LEU A 297 34.45 -4.46 18.97
C LEU A 297 34.49 -5.64 19.92
N SER A 298 34.58 -6.84 19.36
CA SER A 298 34.68 -8.06 20.13
C SER A 298 36.12 -8.39 20.48
N ARG A 299 36.33 -9.10 21.60
CA ARG A 299 37.59 -9.72 22.01
C ARG A 299 37.91 -10.96 21.18
N ASN A 300 37.84 -10.86 19.86
CA ASN A 300 38.15 -12.00 19.00
C ASN A 300 39.61 -12.39 19.20
N SER A 301 39.87 -13.70 19.37
CA SER A 301 41.23 -14.19 19.50
C SER A 301 41.96 -14.01 18.17
N ILE A 302 42.87 -13.04 18.10
CA ILE A 302 43.68 -12.80 16.92
C ILE A 302 44.87 -13.76 16.99
N ARG A 303 45.11 -14.47 15.89
CA ARG A 303 46.32 -15.28 15.67
C ARG A 303 46.95 -14.81 14.38
N SER A 304 48.06 -14.10 14.48
CA SER A 304 48.81 -13.58 13.31
C SER A 304 49.54 -14.71 12.58
N ASN A 305 50.15 -15.65 13.31
CA ASN A 305 50.82 -16.83 12.77
C ASN A 305 50.43 -18.11 13.51
N TRP A 306 50.64 -19.26 12.87
CA TRP A 306 50.44 -20.56 13.52
C TRP A 306 51.32 -20.74 14.77
N SER A 307 52.47 -20.07 14.88
CA SER A 307 53.30 -20.10 16.09
C SER A 307 52.75 -19.27 17.25
N ASP A 308 51.81 -18.36 17.00
CA ASP A 308 51.41 -17.36 17.99
C ASP A 308 50.36 -17.92 18.95
N LYS A 309 50.52 -17.55 20.23
CA LYS A 309 49.49 -17.76 21.24
C LYS A 309 48.29 -16.86 20.91
N LYS A 310 47.09 -17.44 20.95
CA LYS A 310 45.84 -16.69 20.88
C LYS A 310 45.84 -15.61 21.96
N ARG A 311 45.67 -14.35 21.56
CA ARG A 311 45.54 -13.21 22.48
C ARG A 311 44.26 -12.45 22.20
N GLU A 312 43.70 -11.89 23.25
CA GLU A 312 42.54 -11.01 23.16
C GLU A 312 42.96 -9.62 22.68
N LEU A 313 42.01 -8.94 22.06
CA LEU A 313 42.16 -7.55 21.62
C LEU A 313 42.28 -6.64 22.84
N ASN A 314 43.35 -5.85 22.91
CA ASN A 314 43.54 -4.89 23.99
C ASN A 314 42.97 -3.50 23.63
N TRP A 315 42.87 -2.61 24.63
CA TRP A 315 42.34 -1.27 24.42
C TRP A 315 43.10 -0.45 23.36
N PHE A 316 44.43 -0.57 23.29
CA PHE A 316 45.23 0.19 22.31
C PHE A 316 44.98 -0.28 20.88
N GLU A 317 44.67 -1.55 20.69
CA GLU A 317 44.27 -2.09 19.39
C GLU A 317 42.87 -1.64 18.99
N ALA A 318 41.91 -1.65 19.93
CA ALA A 318 40.58 -1.07 19.71
C ALA A 318 40.70 0.40 19.30
N LYS A 319 41.50 1.16 20.05
CA LYS A 319 41.80 2.56 19.77
C LYS A 319 42.42 2.74 18.39
N GLY A 320 43.38 1.90 18.00
CA GLY A 320 44.03 1.95 16.70
C GLY A 320 43.06 1.70 15.53
N ILE A 321 42.05 0.86 15.70
CA ILE A 321 40.98 0.67 14.69
C ILE A 321 40.14 1.95 14.56
N ILE A 322 39.78 2.58 15.67
CA ILE A 322 39.03 3.84 15.68
C ILE A 322 39.85 4.96 15.04
N GLU A 323 41.12 5.10 15.41
CA GLU A 323 42.03 6.10 14.81
C GLU A 323 42.22 5.87 13.31
N SER A 324 42.34 4.60 12.89
CA SER A 324 42.40 4.24 11.46
C SER A 324 41.13 4.65 10.71
N PHE A 325 39.96 4.55 11.35
CA PHE A 325 38.68 4.94 10.74
C PHE A 325 38.61 6.45 10.52
N PHE A 326 38.92 7.25 11.56
CA PHE A 326 38.92 8.71 11.44
C PHE A 326 40.01 9.20 10.47
N SER A 327 41.19 8.58 10.48
CA SER A 327 42.24 8.85 9.49
C SER A 327 41.79 8.51 8.07
N PHE A 328 41.09 7.39 7.86
CA PHE A 328 40.51 7.01 6.56
C PHE A 328 39.48 8.02 6.06
N LEU A 329 38.73 8.66 6.97
CA LEU A 329 37.81 9.75 6.64
C LEU A 329 38.49 11.12 6.53
N GLY A 330 39.78 11.24 6.84
CA GLY A 330 40.50 12.52 6.88
C GLY A 330 40.06 13.45 8.03
N ILE A 331 39.50 12.89 9.10
CA ILE A 331 38.98 13.63 10.27
C ILE A 331 39.98 13.53 11.43
N PRO A 332 40.43 14.65 12.02
CA PRO A 332 41.26 14.61 13.22
C PRO A 332 40.44 14.16 14.43
N ILE A 333 41.03 13.33 15.29
CA ILE A 333 40.44 12.86 16.55
C ILE A 333 41.29 13.31 17.74
N THR A 334 40.61 13.75 18.81
CA THR A 334 41.22 14.04 20.10
C THR A 334 40.67 13.09 21.16
N TRP A 335 41.52 12.72 22.12
CA TRP A 335 41.15 11.83 23.23
C TRP A 335 41.29 12.61 24.54
N SER A 336 40.19 12.75 25.28
CA SER A 336 40.23 13.20 26.67
C SER A 336 40.26 11.98 27.60
N ARG A 337 41.01 12.09 28.70
CA ARG A 337 41.02 11.06 29.75
C ARG A 337 39.78 11.11 30.63
#